data_AF-A0A1R1A0G1-F1
#
_entry.id   AF-A0A1R1A0G1-F1
#
_cell.length_a   1.000
_cell.length_b   1.000
_cell.length_c   1.000
_cell.angle_alpha   90.00
_cell.angle_beta   90.00
_cell.angle_gamma   90.00
#
_symmetry.space_group_name_H-M   'P 1'
#
loop_
_entity.id
_entity.type
_entity.pdbx_description
1 polymer ?
#
loop_
_entity_poly.entity_id
_entity_poly.type
_entity_poly.pdbx_seq_one_letter_code
_entity_poly.pdbx_strand_id
1 'polypeptide(L)'
;MSISFTTSIISRLKREIADMQKQTSNDKSKKEKALSKIKQLQKNIKMSSSPTDLSSKMTQITKLNEEVARIEASQAALTKQLAAKNAELRQQLSKNEQKSDK
;
A
#
# COMPACT_ATOMS: atom_id res chain seq x y z
N MET A 1 5.35 19.89 28.25
CA MET A 1 5.85 19.92 26.85
C MET A 1 5.48 21.26 26.24
N SER A 2 6.46 21.96 25.66
CA SER A 2 6.24 23.19 24.92
C SER A 2 5.29 22.95 23.74
N ILE A 3 4.51 23.98 23.40
CA ILE A 3 3.58 23.97 22.25
C ILE A 3 4.34 23.60 20.96
N SER A 4 5.59 24.10 20.81
CA SER A 4 6.46 23.80 19.68
C SER A 4 6.74 22.31 19.46
N PHE A 5 6.89 21.53 20.54
CA PHE A 5 7.17 20.09 20.46
C PHE A 5 5.95 19.32 19.94
N THR A 6 4.76 19.70 20.40
CA THR A 6 3.50 19.05 19.98
C THR A 6 3.22 19.33 18.50
N THR A 7 3.45 20.56 18.03
CA THR A 7 3.31 20.94 16.61
C THR A 7 4.28 20.19 15.69
N SER A 8 5.52 19.95 16.15
CA SER A 8 6.52 19.18 15.40
C SER A 8 6.07 17.72 15.22
N ILE A 9 5.55 17.10 16.29
CA ILE A 9 5.01 15.72 16.23
C ILE A 9 3.84 15.63 15.26
N ILE A 10 2.88 16.57 15.34
CA ILE A 10 1.72 16.60 14.45
C ILE A 10 2.16 16.71 12.99
N SER A 11 3.11 17.61 12.70
CA SER A 11 3.65 17.79 11.34
C SER A 11 4.32 16.53 10.82
N ARG A 12 5.11 15.86 11.67
CA ARG A 12 5.75 14.58 11.34
C ARG A 12 4.70 13.50 11.05
N LEU A 13 3.70 13.33 11.91
CA LEU A 13 2.64 12.34 11.73
C LEU A 13 1.85 12.56 10.44
N LYS A 14 1.51 13.82 10.12
CA LYS A 14 0.85 14.16 8.85
C LYS A 14 1.68 13.77 7.63
N ARG A 15 2.99 14.02 7.67
CA ARG A 15 3.91 13.63 6.59
C ARG A 15 4.00 12.11 6.45
N GLU A 16 4.19 11.39 7.55
CA GLU A 16 4.22 9.92 7.56
C GLU A 16 2.92 9.32 6.98
N ILE A 17 1.77 9.89 7.34
CA ILE A 17 0.47 9.47 6.79
C ILE A 17 0.39 9.71 5.28
N ALA A 18 0.79 10.90 4.80
CA ALA A 18 0.78 11.22 3.38
C ALA A 18 1.71 10.31 2.56
N ASP A 19 2.89 10.02 3.08
CA ASP A 19 3.86 9.11 2.45
C ASP A 19 3.31 7.68 2.37
N MET A 20 2.67 7.17 3.42
CA MET A 20 2.01 5.85 3.41
C MET A 20 0.81 5.78 2.45
N GLN A 21 0.03 6.86 2.33
CA GLN A 21 -1.07 6.95 1.36
C GLN A 21 -0.54 6.91 -0.08
N LYS A 22 0.55 7.64 -0.36
CA LYS A 22 1.22 7.61 -1.67
C LYS A 22 1.74 6.21 -1.98
N GLN A 23 2.36 5.54 -1.00
CA GLN A 23 2.83 4.17 -1.16
C GLN A 23 1.68 3.21 -1.49
N THR A 24 0.55 3.33 -0.80
CA THR A 24 -0.65 2.52 -1.05
C THR A 24 -1.17 2.68 -2.48
N SER A 25 -1.19 3.93 -2.98
CA SER A 25 -1.61 4.23 -4.37
C SER A 25 -0.65 3.62 -5.40
N ASN A 26 0.67 3.73 -5.16
CA ASN A 26 1.68 3.12 -6.03
C ASN A 26 1.54 1.59 -6.07
N ASP A 27 1.33 0.97 -4.92
CA ASP A 27 1.17 -0.48 -4.80
C ASP A 27 -0.13 -0.96 -5.49
N LYS A 28 -1.20 -0.16 -5.41
CA LYS A 28 -2.44 -0.41 -6.17
C LYS A 28 -2.17 -0.39 -7.68
N SER A 29 -1.45 0.60 -8.19
CA SER A 29 -1.10 0.66 -9.62
C SER A 29 -0.24 -0.53 -10.07
N LYS A 30 0.74 -0.95 -9.24
CA LYS A 30 1.55 -2.15 -9.53
C LYS A 30 0.69 -3.41 -9.58
N LYS A 31 -0.21 -3.58 -8.62
CA LYS A 31 -1.17 -4.71 -8.58
C LYS A 31 -2.03 -4.75 -9.84
N GLU A 32 -2.60 -3.62 -10.26
CA GLU A 32 -3.43 -3.53 -11.46
C GLU A 32 -2.66 -3.91 -12.74
N LYS A 33 -1.40 -3.50 -12.85
CA LYS A 33 -0.51 -3.89 -13.96
C LYS A 33 -0.23 -5.39 -13.96
N ALA A 34 0.10 -5.96 -12.79
CA ALA A 34 0.35 -7.40 -12.64
C ALA A 34 -0.90 -8.23 -13.01
N LEU A 35 -2.07 -7.84 -12.50
CA LEU A 35 -3.35 -8.50 -12.81
C LEU A 35 -3.70 -8.40 -14.30
N SER A 36 -3.47 -7.24 -14.92
CA SER A 36 -3.67 -7.05 -16.35
C SER A 36 -2.76 -7.98 -17.17
N LYS A 37 -1.50 -8.12 -16.75
CA LYS A 37 -0.55 -9.03 -17.41
C LYS A 37 -0.93 -10.49 -17.24
N ILE A 38 -1.38 -10.90 -16.05
CA ILE A 38 -1.91 -12.25 -15.78
C ILE A 38 -3.08 -12.53 -16.74
N LYS A 39 -4.04 -11.62 -16.85
CA LYS A 39 -5.20 -11.79 -17.73
C LYS A 39 -4.81 -11.94 -19.20
N GLN A 40 -3.82 -11.15 -19.66
CA GLN A 40 -3.27 -11.29 -21.01
C GLN A 40 -2.59 -12.65 -21.21
N LEU A 41 -1.76 -13.09 -20.27
CA LEU A 41 -1.09 -14.39 -20.34
C LEU A 41 -2.08 -15.54 -20.34
N GLN A 42 -3.12 -15.49 -19.52
CA GLN A 42 -4.21 -16.46 -19.50
C GLN A 42 -4.94 -16.54 -20.85
N LYS A 43 -5.20 -15.40 -21.50
CA LYS A 43 -5.79 -15.38 -22.85
C LYS A 43 -4.84 -16.02 -23.87
N ASN A 44 -3.55 -15.70 -23.80
CA ASN A 44 -2.53 -16.22 -24.72
C ASN A 44 -2.31 -17.72 -24.55
N ILE A 45 -2.42 -18.25 -23.33
CA ILE A 45 -2.38 -19.70 -23.05
C ILE A 45 -3.48 -20.43 -23.79
N LYS A 46 -4.71 -19.89 -23.79
CA LYS A 46 -5.84 -20.49 -24.52
C LYS A 46 -5.65 -20.56 -26.04
N MET A 47 -4.70 -19.77 -26.58
CA MET A 47 -4.41 -19.72 -28.01
C MET A 47 -3.05 -20.32 -28.37
N SER A 48 -2.26 -20.78 -27.39
CA SER A 48 -0.94 -21.37 -27.63
C SER A 48 -1.07 -22.87 -27.82
N SER A 49 -0.42 -23.38 -28.86
CA SER A 49 -0.37 -24.80 -29.21
C SER A 49 0.97 -25.47 -28.87
N SER A 50 1.95 -24.71 -28.35
CA SER A 50 3.29 -25.22 -28.04
C SER A 50 3.43 -25.52 -26.53
N PRO A 51 3.78 -26.77 -26.14
CA PRO A 51 3.96 -27.15 -24.73
C PRO A 51 4.99 -26.30 -23.98
N THR A 52 6.10 -25.93 -24.62
CA THR A 52 7.17 -25.13 -24.02
C THR A 52 6.74 -23.68 -23.77
N ASP A 53 5.95 -23.11 -24.68
CA ASP A 53 5.38 -21.78 -24.53
C ASP A 53 4.33 -21.75 -23.41
N LEU A 54 3.48 -22.77 -23.33
CA LEU A 54 2.49 -22.93 -22.26
C LEU A 54 3.15 -23.01 -20.87
N SER A 55 4.19 -23.83 -20.72
CA SER A 55 4.94 -23.97 -19.45
C SER A 55 5.58 -22.65 -19.01
N SER A 56 6.19 -21.92 -19.95
CA SER A 56 6.83 -20.63 -19.69
C SER A 56 5.81 -19.58 -19.24
N LYS A 57 4.66 -19.49 -19.92
CA LYS A 57 3.58 -18.55 -19.55
C LYS A 57 2.96 -18.91 -18.19
N MET A 58 2.77 -20.19 -17.89
CA MET A 58 2.27 -20.64 -16.58
C MET A 58 3.22 -20.23 -15.45
N THR A 59 4.53 -20.44 -15.65
CA THR A 59 5.54 -20.00 -14.68
C THR A 59 5.48 -18.48 -14.45
N GLN A 60 5.29 -17.70 -15.52
CA GLN A 60 5.16 -16.26 -15.42
C GLN A 60 3.87 -15.83 -14.68
N ILE A 61 2.76 -16.53 -14.90
CA ILE A 61 1.51 -16.31 -14.15
C ILE A 61 1.72 -16.59 -12.66
N THR A 62 2.36 -17.71 -12.30
CA THR A 62 2.65 -18.04 -10.90
C THR A 62 3.46 -16.95 -10.21
N LYS A 63 4.55 -16.47 -10.86
CA LYS A 63 5.37 -15.38 -10.33
C LYS A 63 4.59 -14.08 -10.12
N LEU A 64 3.74 -13.71 -11.09
CA LEU A 64 2.89 -12.52 -10.98
C LEU A 64 1.83 -12.66 -9.90
N ASN A 65 1.26 -13.86 -9.70
CA ASN A 65 0.32 -14.11 -8.61
C ASN A 65 0.99 -13.99 -7.23
N GLU A 66 2.21 -14.52 -7.08
CA GLU A 66 2.99 -14.32 -5.84
C GLU A 66 3.30 -12.85 -5.59
N GLU A 67 3.61 -12.09 -6.64
CA GLU A 67 3.81 -10.63 -6.53
C GLU A 67 2.54 -9.93 -6.07
N VAL A 68 1.38 -10.27 -6.64
CA VAL A 68 0.08 -9.73 -6.21
C VAL A 68 -0.17 -10.06 -4.73
N ALA A 69 0.06 -11.30 -4.29
CA ALA A 69 -0.11 -11.69 -2.89
C ALA A 69 0.82 -10.92 -1.94
N ARG A 70 2.08 -10.69 -2.34
CA ARG A 70 3.02 -9.85 -1.57
C ARG A 70 2.54 -8.40 -1.48
N ILE A 71 2.03 -7.84 -2.57
CA ILE A 71 1.47 -6.48 -2.57
C ILE A 71 0.25 -6.38 -1.66
N GLU A 72 -0.65 -7.38 -1.69
CA GLU A 72 -1.83 -7.41 -0.82
C GLU A 72 -1.46 -7.48 0.67
N ALA A 73 -0.48 -8.31 1.02
CA ALA A 73 0.04 -8.37 2.39
C ALA A 73 0.63 -7.03 2.84
N SER A 74 1.40 -6.37 1.97
CA SER A 74 1.94 -5.02 2.21
C SER A 74 0.82 -3.99 2.42
N GLN A 75 -0.20 -4.00 1.56
CA GLN A 75 -1.35 -3.09 1.67
C GLN A 75 -2.13 -3.30 2.98
N ALA A 76 -2.30 -4.55 3.42
CA ALA A 76 -2.95 -4.85 4.69
C ALA A 76 -2.13 -4.32 5.88
N ALA A 77 -0.79 -4.46 5.83
CA ALA A 77 0.10 -3.91 6.85
C ALA A 77 0.06 -2.37 6.88
N LEU A 78 0.15 -1.73 5.71
CA LEU A 78 0.05 -0.26 5.57
C LEU A 78 -1.29 0.27 6.07
N THR A 79 -2.38 -0.44 5.82
CA THR A 79 -3.72 -0.06 6.30
C THR A 79 -3.79 -0.06 7.83
N LYS A 80 -3.24 -1.09 8.48
CA LYS A 80 -3.14 -1.15 9.95
C LYS A 80 -2.29 -0.02 10.50
N GLN A 81 -1.14 0.26 9.88
CA GLN A 81 -0.25 1.35 10.29
C GLN A 81 -0.91 2.72 10.11
N LEU A 82 -1.62 2.94 9.01
CA LEU A 82 -2.39 4.16 8.76
C LEU A 82 -3.47 4.37 9.82
N ALA A 83 -4.21 3.33 10.20
CA ALA A 83 -5.21 3.43 11.25
C ALA A 83 -4.59 3.84 12.59
N ALA A 84 -3.47 3.20 12.97
CA ALA A 84 -2.74 3.52 14.19
C ALA A 84 -2.22 4.96 14.19
N LYS A 85 -1.58 5.40 13.10
CA LYS A 85 -1.02 6.76 12.96
C LYS A 85 -2.10 7.84 12.92
N ASN A 86 -3.26 7.56 12.30
CA ASN A 86 -4.40 8.48 12.35
C ASN A 86 -4.98 8.59 13.77
N ALA A 87 -5.05 7.48 14.52
CA ALA A 87 -5.48 7.53 15.92
C ALA A 87 -4.49 8.33 16.78
N GLU A 88 -3.18 8.12 16.59
CA GLU A 88 -2.12 8.89 17.26
C GLU A 88 -2.24 10.39 16.93
N LEU A 89 -2.42 10.74 15.65
CA LEU A 89 -2.60 12.13 15.22
C LEU A 89 -3.81 12.78 15.89
N ARG A 90 -4.95 12.09 15.96
CA ARG A 90 -6.16 12.60 16.66
C ARG A 90 -5.88 12.87 18.13
N GLN A 91 -5.20 11.96 18.82
CA GLN A 91 -4.84 12.17 20.22
C GLN A 91 -3.91 13.38 20.41
N GLN A 92 -2.94 13.59 19.50
CA GLN A 92 -2.05 14.75 19.58
C GLN A 92 -2.79 16.07 19.31
N LEU A 93 -3.76 16.06 18.38
CA LEU A 93 -4.60 17.24 18.10
C LEU A 93 -5.45 17.62 19.30
N SER A 94 -6.16 16.67 19.92
CA SER A 94 -6.98 16.94 21.12
C SER A 94 -6.14 17.45 22.31
N LYS A 95 -4.91 16.93 22.47
CA LYS A 95 -3.97 17.43 23.49
C LYS A 95 -3.44 18.83 23.21
N ASN A 96 -3.42 19.25 21.94
CA ASN A 96 -3.01 20.58 21.54
C ASN A 96 -4.15 21.59 21.78
N GLU A 97 -5.39 21.23 21.46
CA GLU A 97 -6.58 22.06 21.71
C GLU A 97 -6.80 22.33 23.21
N GLN A 98 -6.63 21.32 24.06
CA GLN A 98 -6.73 21.49 25.52
C GLN A 98 -5.65 22.40 26.14
N LYS A 99 -4.57 22.70 25.41
CA LYS A 99 -3.49 23.58 25.89
C LYS A 99 -3.58 25.00 25.36
N SER A 100 -4.38 25.25 24.32
CA SER A 100 -4.62 26.61 23.81
C SER A 100 -5.77 27.34 24.52
N ASP A 101 -6.64 26.62 25.24
CA ASP A 101 -7.74 27.16 26.04
C ASP A 101 -7.38 27.42 27.53
N LYS A 102 -6.10 27.40 27.88
CA LYS A 102 -5.57 27.79 29.20
C LYS A 102 -4.51 28.86 29.06
#